data_AF-A0A6M8W0G5-F1
#
_entry.id   AF-A0A6M8W0G5-F1
#
_cell.length_a   1.000
_cell.length_b   1.000
_cell.length_c   1.000
_cell.angle_alpha   90.00
_cell.angle_beta   90.00
_cell.angle_gamma   90.00
#
_symmetry.space_group_name_H-M   'P 1'
#
loop_
_entity.id
_entity.type
_entity.pdbx_description
1 polymer ?
#
loop_
_entity_poly.entity_id
_entity_poly.type
_entity_poly.pdbx_seq_one_letter_code
_entity_poly.pdbx_strand_id
1 'polypeptide(L)'
;MPPANARWHLCTPPDRPGAIAIVQVSGDVNAAFGALGMPPLPAGGMGVRDLAGIDRGLVARHGDDVLLLMPHGGTEVVRQLSEALVRAGLCRADAALSP
;
A
#
# COMPACT_ATOMS: atom_id res chain seq x y z
N MET A 1 17.68 -5.85 5.21
CA MET A 1 16.74 -6.98 5.40
C MET A 1 15.36 -6.43 5.06
N PRO A 2 14.57 -7.04 4.15
CA PRO A 2 13.22 -6.56 3.86
C PRO A 2 12.37 -6.54 5.14
N PRO A 3 11.40 -5.62 5.30
CA PRO A 3 10.59 -5.54 6.50
C PRO A 3 9.69 -6.76 6.59
N ALA A 4 10.18 -7.81 7.25
CA ALA A 4 9.49 -9.10 7.44
C ALA A 4 8.16 -8.98 8.20
N ASN A 5 7.79 -7.78 8.66
CA ASN A 5 6.64 -7.52 9.52
C ASN A 5 5.54 -6.67 8.86
N ALA A 6 5.63 -6.34 7.57
CA ALA A 6 4.58 -5.60 6.87
C ALA A 6 3.93 -6.45 5.77
N ARG A 7 2.60 -6.53 5.80
CA ARG A 7 1.78 -7.29 4.84
C ARG A 7 0.86 -6.37 4.07
N TRP A 8 0.52 -6.70 2.83
CA TRP A 8 -0.39 -5.90 2.03
C TRP A 8 -1.48 -6.71 1.33
N HIS A 9 -2.65 -6.12 1.10
CA HIS A 9 -3.69 -6.68 0.26
C HIS A 9 -4.46 -5.59 -0.50
N LEU A 10 -5.05 -5.96 -1.63
CA LEU A 10 -5.99 -5.10 -2.37
C LEU A 10 -7.36 -5.17 -1.69
N CYS A 11 -7.91 -4.01 -1.34
CA CYS A 11 -9.26 -3.89 -0.80
C CYS A 11 -10.31 -3.65 -1.90
N THR A 12 -9.87 -3.37 -3.13
CA THR A 12 -10.72 -3.20 -4.32
C THR A 12 -10.52 -4.35 -5.32
N PRO A 13 -11.55 -4.72 -6.11
CA PRO A 13 -11.42 -5.79 -7.11
C PRO A 13 -10.27 -5.52 -8.11
N PRO A 14 -9.34 -6.47 -8.32
CA PRO A 14 -8.16 -6.27 -9.18
C PRO A 14 -8.48 -6.30 -10.68
N ASP A 15 -9.61 -6.91 -11.06
CA ASP A 15 -10.05 -7.17 -12.43
C ASP A 15 -10.95 -6.06 -13.00
N ARG A 16 -11.29 -5.04 -12.21
CA ARG A 16 -12.18 -3.97 -12.62
C ARG A 16 -11.50 -2.61 -12.44
N PRO A 17 -11.21 -1.88 -13.53
CA PRO A 17 -10.68 -0.54 -13.41
C PRO A 17 -11.70 0.40 -12.75
N GLY A 18 -11.19 1.37 -12.00
CA GLY A 18 -11.99 2.38 -11.31
C GLY A 18 -11.21 3.68 -11.14
N ALA A 19 -11.85 4.69 -10.54
CA ALA A 19 -11.18 5.97 -10.28
C ALA A 19 -9.99 5.79 -9.32
N ILE A 20 -10.20 5.06 -8.21
CA ILE A 20 -9.22 4.80 -7.16
C ILE A 20 -9.22 3.31 -6.83
N ALA A 21 -8.04 2.73 -6.63
CA ALA A 21 -7.88 1.44 -5.96
C ALA A 21 -7.44 1.66 -4.51
N ILE A 22 -7.67 0.68 -3.64
CA ILE A 22 -7.23 0.75 -2.25
C ILE A 22 -6.32 -0.44 -1.96
N VAL A 23 -5.11 -0.16 -1.49
CA VAL A 23 -4.17 -1.15 -0.97
C VAL A 23 -3.98 -0.89 0.52
N GLN A 24 -4.31 -1.87 1.36
CA GLN A 24 -4.01 -1.80 2.77
C GLN A 24 -2.65 -2.44 3.03
N VAL A 25 -1.80 -1.76 3.79
CA VAL A 25 -0.59 -2.30 4.40
C VAL A 25 -0.79 -2.37 5.91
N SER A 26 -0.45 -3.50 6.52
CA SER A 26 -0.61 -3.75 7.95
C SER A 26 0.68 -4.26 8.58
N GLY A 27 0.92 -3.91 9.85
CA GLY A 27 2.12 -4.29 10.62
C GLY A 27 3.08 -3.12 10.79
N ASP A 28 4.36 -3.29 10.45
CA ASP A 28 5.36 -2.22 10.62
C ASP A 28 5.24 -1.13 9.52
N VAL A 29 4.38 -0.14 9.76
CA VAL A 29 4.12 0.96 8.83
C VAL A 29 5.31 1.90 8.65
N ASN A 30 6.14 2.06 9.68
CA ASN A 30 7.32 2.92 9.60
C ASN A 30 8.35 2.29 8.66
N ALA A 31 8.55 0.97 8.78
CA ALA A 31 9.39 0.25 7.84
C ALA A 31 8.81 0.25 6.41
N ALA A 32 7.47 0.19 6.26
CA ALA A 32 6.83 0.33 4.96
C ALA A 32 7.06 1.71 4.33
N PHE A 33 6.96 2.82 5.08
CA PHE A 33 7.32 4.15 4.60
C PHE A 33 8.76 4.21 4.10
N GLY A 34 9.70 3.68 4.90
CA GLY A 34 11.12 3.65 4.54
C GLY A 34 11.40 2.80 3.29
N ALA A 35 10.80 1.61 3.20
CA ALA A 35 10.99 0.70 2.07
C ALA A 35 10.41 1.25 0.75
N LEU A 36 9.34 2.04 0.83
CA LEU A 36 8.69 2.67 -0.32
C LEU A 36 9.25 4.07 -0.64
N GLY A 37 10.24 4.56 0.12
CA GLY A 37 10.83 5.88 -0.08
C GLY A 37 9.87 7.04 0.19
N MET A 38 8.81 6.82 0.97
CA MET A 38 7.78 7.81 1.24
C MET A 38 8.06 8.56 2.55
N PRO A 39 7.93 9.90 2.59
CA PRO A 39 7.94 10.65 3.84
C PRO A 39 6.84 10.16 4.79
N PRO A 40 7.16 9.89 6.07
CA PRO A 40 6.21 9.33 7.02
C PRO A 40 5.04 10.28 7.30
N LEU A 41 3.93 9.72 7.76
CA LEU A 41 2.77 10.45 8.27
C LEU A 41 2.61 10.17 9.78
N PRO A 42 2.13 11.14 10.56
CA PRO A 42 1.68 10.88 11.92
C PRO A 42 0.46 9.95 11.92
N ALA A 43 0.23 9.24 13.02
CA ALA A 43 -0.99 8.43 13.19
C ALA A 43 -2.24 9.31 13.02
N GLY A 44 -3.23 8.81 12.27
CA GLY A 44 -4.43 9.58 11.88
C GLY A 44 -4.19 10.60 10.76
N GLY A 45 -2.96 10.76 10.30
CA GLY A 45 -2.59 11.68 9.23
C GLY A 45 -2.87 11.14 7.84
N MET A 46 -3.05 12.06 6.89
CA MET A 46 -3.16 11.74 5.47
C MET A 46 -2.40 12.75 4.62
N GLY A 47 -1.97 12.35 3.43
CA GLY A 47 -1.32 13.23 2.49
C GLY A 47 -1.04 12.56 1.15
N VAL A 48 -0.90 13.37 0.11
CA VAL A 48 -0.50 12.88 -1.22
C VAL A 48 0.98 12.48 -1.17
N ARG A 49 1.30 11.33 -1.76
CA ARG A 49 2.66 10.79 -1.86
C ARG A 49 2.91 10.28 -3.28
N ASP A 50 4.19 10.20 -3.61
CA ASP A 50 4.65 9.40 -4.72
C ASP A 50 4.68 7.93 -4.26
N LEU A 51 3.90 7.07 -4.93
CA LEU A 51 3.76 5.66 -4.60
C LEU A 51 4.81 4.86 -5.38
N ALA A 52 6.04 4.86 -4.86
CA ALA A 52 7.18 4.13 -5.42
C ALA A 52 7.49 4.46 -6.90
N GLY A 53 7.30 5.72 -7.31
CA GLY A 53 7.54 6.23 -8.66
C GLY A 53 6.50 5.83 -9.70
N ILE A 54 5.39 5.21 -9.28
CA ILE A 54 4.39 4.62 -10.19
C ILE A 54 3.18 5.54 -10.35
N ASP A 55 2.71 6.11 -9.25
CA ASP A 55 1.52 6.94 -9.23
C ASP A 55 1.60 7.98 -8.11
N ARG A 56 0.88 9.09 -8.28
CA ARG A 56 0.73 10.13 -7.26
C ARG A 56 -0.62 9.96 -6.59
N GLY A 57 -0.64 9.23 -5.48
CA GLY A 57 -1.86 8.84 -4.78
C GLY A 57 -1.96 9.41 -3.37
N LEU A 58 -3.14 9.24 -2.78
CA LEU A 58 -3.38 9.59 -1.38
C LEU A 58 -2.88 8.46 -0.48
N VAL A 59 -2.19 8.81 0.60
CA VAL A 59 -1.80 7.87 1.65
C VAL A 59 -2.45 8.32 2.95
N ALA A 60 -3.07 7.39 3.67
CA ALA A 60 -3.60 7.61 5.01
C ALA A 60 -2.96 6.62 5.99
N ARG A 61 -2.54 7.11 7.15
CA ARG A 61 -2.08 6.28 8.26
C ARG A 61 -3.19 6.15 9.28
N HIS A 62 -3.73 4.96 9.44
CA HIS A 62 -4.75 4.67 10.42
C HIS A 62 -4.09 4.04 11.66
N GLY A 63 -3.99 4.80 12.74
CA GLY A 63 -3.31 4.33 13.96
C GLY A 63 -1.81 4.06 13.75
N ASP A 64 -1.32 3.04 14.44
CA ASP A 64 0.11 2.73 14.52
C ASP A 64 0.57 1.67 13.54
N ASP A 65 -0.35 0.88 12.98
CA ASP A 65 -0.04 -0.37 12.29
C ASP A 65 -0.75 -0.50 10.93
N VAL A 66 -1.50 0.50 10.47
CA VAL A 66 -2.19 0.45 9.17
C VAL A 66 -1.88 1.66 8.28
N LEU A 67 -1.54 1.39 7.01
CA LEU A 67 -1.53 2.36 5.92
C LEU A 67 -2.56 1.98 4.87
N LEU A 68 -3.22 3.00 4.32
CA LEU A 68 -4.02 2.89 3.10
C LEU A 68 -3.31 3.65 2.00
N LEU A 69 -2.95 2.94 0.92
CA LEU A 69 -2.44 3.52 -0.31
C LEU A 69 -3.60 3.59 -1.31
N MET A 70 -3.87 4.78 -1.82
CA MET A 70 -4.99 5.05 -2.72
C MET A 70 -4.48 5.60 -4.06
N PRO A 71 -3.90 4.74 -4.92
CA PRO A 71 -3.55 5.13 -6.28
C PRO A 71 -4.80 5.26 -7.17
N HIS A 72 -4.61 5.75 -8.39
CA HIS A 72 -5.58 5.58 -9.46
C HIS A 72 -5.91 4.09 -9.67
N GLY A 73 -7.18 3.80 -9.97
CA GLY A 73 -7.69 2.43 -10.10
C GLY A 73 -7.46 1.80 -11.48
N GLY A 74 -6.46 2.25 -12.24
CA GLY A 74 -6.10 1.63 -13.51
C GLY A 74 -5.40 0.28 -13.28
N THR A 75 -5.78 -0.77 -14.03
CA THR A 75 -5.24 -2.12 -13.85
C THR A 75 -3.71 -2.16 -13.88
N GLU A 76 -3.09 -1.38 -14.77
CA GLU A 76 -1.63 -1.32 -14.90
C GLU A 76 -0.95 -0.62 -13.71
N VAL A 77 -1.55 0.46 -13.19
CA VAL A 77 -1.07 1.15 -11.98
C VAL A 77 -1.08 0.19 -10.78
N VAL A 78 -2.20 -0.52 -10.60
CA VAL A 78 -2.36 -1.49 -9.51
C VAL A 78 -1.37 -2.64 -9.63
N ARG A 79 -1.14 -3.16 -10.85
CA ARG A 79 -0.16 -4.22 -11.11
C ARG A 79 1.26 -3.77 -10.76
N GLN A 80 1.69 -2.61 -11.25
CA GLN A 80 3.02 -2.08 -10.97
C GLN A 80 3.22 -1.80 -9.48
N LEU A 81 2.22 -1.23 -8.81
CA LEU A 81 2.30 -0.97 -7.36
C LEU A 81 2.40 -2.27 -6.57
N SER A 82 1.63 -3.29 -6.95
CA SER A 82 1.70 -4.63 -6.34
C SER A 82 3.11 -5.21 -6.44
N GLU A 83 3.74 -5.10 -7.61
CA GLU A 83 5.13 -5.54 -7.82
C GLU A 83 6.14 -4.73 -7.03
N ALA A 84 5.94 -3.41 -6.91
CA ALA A 84 6.80 -2.55 -6.10
C ALA A 84 6.71 -2.89 -4.61
N LEU A 85 5.53 -3.21 -4.08
CA LEU A 85 5.36 -3.66 -2.69
C LEU A 85 6.12 -4.96 -2.43
N VAL A 86 6.06 -5.91 -3.36
CA VAL A 86 6.85 -7.16 -3.29
C VAL A 86 8.35 -6.89 -3.36
N ARG A 87 8.81 -6.03 -4.29
CA ARG A 87 10.23 -5.63 -4.40
C ARG A 87 10.74 -4.90 -3.15
N ALA A 88 9.88 -4.10 -2.51
CA ALA A 88 10.15 -3.44 -1.24
C ALA A 88 10.17 -4.42 -0.05
N GLY A 89 9.82 -5.68 -0.28
CA GLY A 89 9.89 -6.75 0.71
C GLY A 89 8.63 -6.94 1.55
N LEU A 90 7.52 -6.31 1.18
CA LEU A 90 6.24 -6.51 1.84
C LEU A 90 5.60 -7.80 1.32
N CYS A 91 5.13 -8.64 2.22
CA CYS A 91 4.44 -9.87 1.85
C CYS A 91 3.01 -9.56 1.44
N ARG A 92 2.55 -10.10 0.32
CA ARG A 92 1.11 -10.11 0.04
C ARG A 92 0.45 -10.94 1.14
N ALA A 93 -0.54 -10.38 1.82
CA ALA A 93 -1.41 -11.19 2.65
C ALA A 93 -2.16 -12.11 1.69
N ASP A 94 -2.00 -13.41 1.88
CA ASP A 94 -2.86 -14.38 1.21
C ASP A 94 -4.30 -13.96 1.48
N ALA A 95 -5.16 -14.10 0.48
CA ALA A 95 -6.59 -13.94 0.69
C ALA A 95 -7.04 -15.05 1.65
N ALA A 96 -6.81 -14.87 2.94
CA ALA A 96 -7.66 -15.43 3.96
C ALA A 96 -9.00 -14.72 3.76
N LEU A 97 -9.77 -15.22 2.80
CA LEU A 97 -11.20 -15.30 2.96
C LEU A 97 -11.40 -15.94 4.34
N SER A 98 -11.97 -15.20 5.27
CA SER A 98 -12.40 -15.74 6.54
C SER A 98 -13.52 -14.88 7.08
N PRO A 99 -14.61 -15.48 7.56
CA PRO A 99 -15.40 -16.58 7.00
C PRO A 99 -16.64 -16.06 6.22
#